data_AF-A0A353Y713-F1
#
_entry.id   AF-A0A353Y713-F1
#
_cell.length_a   1.000
_cell.length_b   1.000
_cell.length_c   1.000
_cell.angle_alpha   90.00
_cell.angle_beta   90.00
_cell.angle_gamma   90.00
#
_symmetry.space_group_name_H-M   'P 1'
#
loop_
_entity.id
_entity.type
_entity.pdbx_description
1 polymer ?
#
loop_
_entity_poly.entity_id
_entity_poly.type
_entity_poly.pdbx_seq_one_letter_code
_entity_poly.pdbx_strand_id
1 'polypeptide(L)'
;TLAIAEYLAEQFPEKQLWPADQAARARARSVCAEMHAGFSALRNHCPQNIEASLPEVGALIWRDQPAVRADVTRLVAMWSELLARHGGPMLFGQFTIADAYYAPVCMRLKTYHLPVPPVIAAYMERVAALPGVAAWIREALAEQDFCAFEEPYRLKR
;
A
#
# COMPACT_ATOMS: atom_id res chain seq x y z
N THR A 1 9.56 11.17 -1.14
CA THR A 1 8.24 11.05 -0.47
C THR A 1 8.28 11.40 1.01
N LEU A 2 9.25 10.89 1.80
CA LEU A 2 9.21 11.11 3.26
C LEU A 2 9.38 12.57 3.64
N ALA A 3 10.31 13.26 2.97
CA ALA A 3 10.51 14.69 3.13
C ALA A 3 9.24 15.52 2.86
N ILE A 4 8.45 15.15 1.83
CA ILE A 4 7.18 15.82 1.53
C ILE A 4 6.16 15.55 2.63
N ALA A 5 6.07 14.32 3.12
CA ALA A 5 5.14 13.96 4.19
C ALA A 5 5.49 14.62 5.53
N GLU A 6 6.79 14.68 5.89
CA GLU A 6 7.25 15.41 7.08
C GLU A 6 7.01 16.91 6.95
N TYR A 7 7.27 17.50 5.78
CA TYR A 7 6.95 18.90 5.53
C TYR A 7 5.46 19.18 5.75
N LEU A 8 4.56 18.33 5.23
CA LEU A 8 3.13 18.46 5.50
C LEU A 8 2.79 18.31 6.99
N ALA A 9 3.45 17.41 7.71
CA ALA A 9 3.25 17.25 9.15
C ALA A 9 3.74 18.47 9.96
N GLU A 10 4.78 19.16 9.49
CA GLU A 10 5.28 20.41 10.08
C GLU A 10 4.37 21.60 9.75
N GLN A 11 3.89 21.70 8.51
CA GLN A 11 3.04 22.81 8.07
C GLN A 11 1.61 22.73 8.64
N PHE A 12 1.11 21.52 8.91
CA PHE A 12 -0.25 21.28 9.38
C PHE A 12 -0.27 20.44 10.67
N PRO A 13 0.31 20.92 11.78
CA PRO A 13 0.43 20.17 13.03
C PRO A 13 -0.94 19.78 13.61
N GLU A 14 -1.98 20.59 13.36
CA GLU A 14 -3.35 20.33 13.79
C GLU A 14 -3.99 19.10 13.12
N LYS A 15 -3.44 18.64 11.99
CA LYS A 15 -3.90 17.43 11.28
C LYS A 15 -3.39 16.13 11.90
N GLN A 16 -2.44 16.20 12.84
CA GLN A 16 -1.92 15.04 13.57
C GLN A 16 -1.56 13.86 12.65
N LEU A 17 -0.81 14.14 11.58
CA LEU A 17 -0.45 13.18 10.53
C LEU A 17 0.46 12.02 11.01
N TRP A 18 0.95 12.12 12.24
CA TRP A 18 1.67 11.08 12.96
C TRP A 18 1.03 10.82 14.33
N PRO A 19 1.21 9.63 14.92
CA PRO A 19 0.77 9.36 16.29
C PRO A 19 1.32 10.41 17.28
N ALA A 20 0.53 10.75 18.29
CA ALA A 20 0.95 11.69 19.34
C ALA A 20 1.99 11.05 20.28
N ASP A 21 1.80 9.77 20.62
CA ASP A 21 2.75 8.99 21.42
C ASP A 21 4.11 8.87 20.72
N GLN A 22 5.18 9.13 21.46
CA GLN A 22 6.53 9.19 20.92
C GLN A 22 6.98 7.84 20.35
N ALA A 23 6.69 6.73 21.04
CA ALA A 23 7.10 5.40 20.61
C ALA A 23 6.31 4.94 19.37
N ALA A 24 5.00 5.16 19.35
CA ALA A 24 4.14 4.90 18.21
C ALA A 24 4.56 5.72 16.99
N ARG A 25 4.92 7.00 17.18
CA ARG A 25 5.43 7.86 16.10
C ARG A 25 6.77 7.40 15.55
N ALA A 26 7.69 6.98 16.41
CA ALA A 26 8.95 6.38 15.98
C ALA A 26 8.71 5.10 15.17
N ARG A 27 7.77 4.25 15.62
CA ARG A 27 7.36 3.05 14.89
C ARG A 27 6.72 3.38 13.54
N ALA A 28 5.84 4.38 13.47
CA ALA A 28 5.21 4.83 12.23
C ALA A 28 6.24 5.29 11.18
N ARG A 29 7.26 6.05 11.60
CA ARG A 29 8.37 6.44 10.73
C ARG A 29 9.23 5.26 10.29
N SER A 30 9.50 4.33 11.22
CA SER A 30 10.24 3.10 10.92
C SER A 30 9.56 2.25 9.84
N VAL A 31 8.24 2.06 9.91
CA VAL A 31 7.53 1.29 8.88
C VAL A 31 7.45 2.04 7.55
N CYS A 32 7.34 3.38 7.56
CA CYS A 32 7.43 4.17 6.32
C CYS A 32 8.81 4.02 5.65
N ALA A 33 9.89 3.99 6.45
CA ALA A 33 11.23 3.74 5.95
C ALA A 33 11.40 2.32 5.39
N GLU A 34 10.84 1.31 6.08
CA GLU A 34 10.81 -0.07 5.60
C GLU A 34 10.07 -0.20 4.26
N MET A 35 8.94 0.50 4.08
CA MET A 35 8.27 0.56 2.78
C MET A 35 9.15 1.20 1.70
N HIS A 36 9.82 2.30 2.02
CA HIS A 36 10.64 3.01 1.06
C HIS A 36 11.82 2.16 0.55
N ALA A 37 12.51 1.47 1.47
CA ALA A 37 13.73 0.72 1.21
C ALA A 37 13.52 -0.79 0.97
N GLY A 38 12.33 -1.32 1.27
CA GLY A 38 12.03 -2.75 1.24
C GLY A 38 11.00 -3.16 0.18
N PHE A 39 10.55 -4.42 0.31
CA PHE A 39 9.55 -5.06 -0.55
C PHE A 39 9.90 -5.03 -2.04
N SER A 40 11.19 -5.16 -2.35
CA SER A 40 11.70 -5.00 -3.72
C SER A 40 11.18 -6.09 -4.65
N ALA A 41 11.07 -7.34 -4.18
CA ALA A 41 10.53 -8.42 -5.00
C ALA A 41 9.07 -8.17 -5.35
N LEU A 42 8.23 -7.82 -4.36
CA LEU A 42 6.85 -7.44 -4.60
C LEU A 42 6.76 -6.26 -5.57
N ARG A 43 7.56 -5.21 -5.39
CA ARG A 43 7.53 -4.01 -6.24
C ARG A 43 7.98 -4.26 -7.68
N ASN A 44 8.94 -5.17 -7.87
CA ASN A 44 9.49 -5.49 -9.19
C ASN A 44 8.57 -6.45 -9.96
N HIS A 45 8.00 -7.45 -9.29
CA HIS A 45 7.12 -8.43 -9.95
C HIS A 45 5.67 -7.95 -10.06
N CYS A 46 5.23 -7.08 -9.15
CA CYS A 46 3.91 -6.47 -9.16
C CYS A 46 4.04 -4.94 -9.32
N PRO A 47 4.40 -4.44 -10.52
CA PRO A 47 4.41 -3.01 -10.79
C PRO A 47 3.02 -2.39 -10.58
N GLN A 48 2.97 -1.09 -10.29
CA GLN A 48 1.69 -0.42 -10.04
C GLN A 48 0.89 -0.36 -11.34
N ASN A 49 -0.35 -0.84 -11.30
CA ASN A 49 -1.35 -0.60 -12.34
C ASN A 49 -2.72 -0.56 -11.67
N ILE A 50 -3.36 0.62 -11.72
CA ILE A 50 -4.65 0.86 -11.04
C ILE A 50 -5.83 0.43 -11.91
N GLU A 51 -5.68 0.48 -13.23
CA GLU A 51 -6.74 0.11 -14.17
C GLU A 51 -6.89 -1.41 -14.30
N ALA A 52 -5.77 -2.13 -14.29
CA ALA A 52 -5.77 -3.55 -14.56
C ALA A 52 -6.34 -4.40 -13.42
N SER A 53 -6.89 -5.56 -13.80
CA SER A 53 -7.12 -6.69 -12.90
C SER A 53 -6.37 -7.90 -13.46
N LEU A 54 -5.41 -8.43 -12.69
CA LEU A 54 -4.42 -9.40 -13.16
C LEU A 54 -4.35 -10.66 -12.26
N PRO A 55 -5.47 -11.34 -11.98
CA PRO A 55 -5.46 -12.52 -11.10
C PRO A 55 -4.62 -13.68 -11.65
N GLU A 56 -4.59 -13.90 -12.97
CA GLU A 56 -3.80 -14.99 -13.58
C GLU A 56 -2.30 -14.73 -13.46
N VAL A 57 -1.86 -13.49 -13.70
CA VAL A 57 -0.46 -13.07 -13.52
C VAL A 57 -0.07 -13.17 -12.04
N GLY A 58 -0.94 -12.70 -11.15
CA GLY A 58 -0.74 -12.80 -9.71
C GLY A 58 -0.60 -14.23 -9.21
N ALA A 59 -1.41 -15.17 -9.73
CA ALA A 59 -1.31 -16.58 -9.41
C ALA A 59 0.03 -17.20 -9.84
N LEU A 60 0.53 -16.84 -11.04
CA LEU A 60 1.84 -17.28 -11.53
C LEU A 60 2.98 -16.70 -10.68
N ILE A 61 2.95 -15.39 -10.39
CA ILE A 61 3.92 -14.75 -9.51
C ILE A 61 3.91 -15.41 -8.13
N TRP A 62 2.72 -15.63 -7.55
CA TRP A 62 2.59 -16.24 -6.24
C TRP A 62 3.15 -17.66 -6.20
N ARG A 63 2.97 -18.45 -7.27
CA ARG A 63 3.54 -19.79 -7.40
C ARG A 63 5.07 -19.74 -7.53
N ASP A 64 5.58 -18.92 -8.43
CA ASP A 64 6.97 -19.02 -8.92
C ASP A 64 7.95 -18.12 -8.15
N GLN A 65 7.48 -17.08 -7.47
CA GLN A 65 8.34 -16.08 -6.82
C GLN A 65 8.31 -16.21 -5.28
N PRO A 66 9.18 -17.02 -4.66
CA PRO A 66 9.24 -17.15 -3.20
C PRO A 66 9.55 -15.84 -2.48
N ALA A 67 10.35 -14.95 -3.09
CA ALA A 67 10.68 -13.65 -2.52
C ALA A 67 9.44 -12.74 -2.42
N VAL A 68 8.51 -12.80 -3.37
CA VAL A 68 7.23 -12.08 -3.30
C VAL A 68 6.39 -12.61 -2.13
N ARG A 69 6.34 -13.93 -1.93
CA ARG A 69 5.64 -14.51 -0.77
C ARG A 69 6.23 -14.06 0.56
N ALA A 70 7.57 -13.95 0.65
CA ALA A 70 8.25 -13.46 1.84
C ALA A 70 7.90 -11.99 2.13
N ASP A 71 7.90 -11.13 1.10
CA ASP A 71 7.49 -9.73 1.20
C ASP A 71 6.04 -9.59 1.69
N VAL A 72 5.10 -10.34 1.10
CA VAL A 72 3.69 -10.33 1.51
C VAL A 72 3.52 -10.86 2.93
N THR A 73 4.25 -11.90 3.32
CA THR A 73 4.23 -12.42 4.69
C THR A 73 4.71 -11.37 5.69
N ARG A 74 5.78 -10.62 5.36
CA ARG A 74 6.27 -9.53 6.21
C ARG A 74 5.26 -8.39 6.35
N LEU A 75 4.60 -8.00 5.25
CA LEU A 75 3.52 -7.01 5.26
C LEU A 75 2.35 -7.44 6.14
N VAL A 76 1.85 -8.67 5.94
CA VAL A 76 0.74 -9.23 6.70
C VAL A 76 1.06 -9.27 8.20
N ALA A 77 2.26 -9.75 8.57
CA ALA A 77 2.67 -9.81 9.97
C ALA A 77 2.73 -8.42 10.62
N MET A 78 3.39 -7.47 9.95
CA MET A 78 3.52 -6.10 10.43
C MET A 78 2.18 -5.37 10.57
N TRP A 79 1.33 -5.42 9.53
CA TRP A 79 0.04 -4.74 9.57
C TRP A 79 -0.90 -5.39 10.58
N SER A 80 -0.89 -6.72 10.71
CA SER A 80 -1.69 -7.41 11.73
C SER A 80 -1.26 -7.01 13.14
N GLU A 81 0.05 -6.94 13.42
CA GLU A 81 0.59 -6.47 14.70
C GLU A 81 0.11 -5.04 15.01
N LEU A 82 0.26 -4.13 14.04
CA LEU A 82 -0.10 -2.72 14.21
C LEU A 82 -1.62 -2.54 14.42
N LEU A 83 -2.44 -3.18 13.59
CA LEU A 83 -3.90 -3.14 13.71
C LEU A 83 -4.36 -3.70 15.05
N ALA A 84 -3.79 -4.82 15.51
CA ALA A 84 -4.13 -5.40 16.81
C ALA A 84 -3.68 -4.50 17.97
N ARG A 85 -2.46 -3.97 17.91
CA ARG A 85 -1.88 -3.13 18.97
C ARG A 85 -2.60 -1.80 19.14
N HIS A 86 -3.03 -1.19 18.05
CA HIS A 86 -3.66 0.14 18.04
C HIS A 86 -5.18 0.09 17.92
N GLY A 87 -5.78 -1.10 17.86
CA GLY A 87 -7.23 -1.31 17.80
C GLY A 87 -7.88 -1.06 16.44
N GLY A 88 -7.10 -0.69 15.41
CA GLY A 88 -7.62 -0.21 14.14
C GLY A 88 -8.47 1.07 14.29
N PRO A 89 -9.18 1.51 13.23
CA PRO A 89 -9.30 0.89 11.91
C PRO A 89 -8.07 1.01 11.00
N MET A 90 -7.17 1.95 11.29
CA MET A 90 -5.93 2.19 10.56
C MET A 90 -4.71 1.65 11.33
N LEU A 91 -3.52 1.66 10.73
CA LEU A 91 -2.33 1.02 11.34
C LEU A 91 -2.00 1.56 12.73
N PHE A 92 -2.27 2.84 12.98
CA PHE A 92 -2.07 3.49 14.28
C PHE A 92 -3.37 4.01 14.90
N GLY A 93 -4.47 3.30 14.64
CA GLY A 93 -5.82 3.65 15.11
C GLY A 93 -6.51 4.62 14.16
N GLN A 94 -6.10 5.88 14.18
CA GLN A 94 -6.53 6.91 13.22
C GLN A 94 -5.64 6.93 11.98
N PHE A 95 -6.10 7.61 10.93
CA PHE A 95 -5.29 7.82 9.72
C PHE A 95 -3.97 8.52 10.05
N THR A 96 -2.88 8.01 9.48
CA THR A 96 -1.54 8.60 9.56
C THR A 96 -0.86 8.52 8.19
N ILE A 97 0.29 9.18 8.07
CA ILE A 97 1.16 9.06 6.89
C ILE A 97 1.53 7.60 6.59
N ALA A 98 1.60 6.72 7.61
CA ALA A 98 1.89 5.30 7.38
C ALA A 98 0.85 4.62 6.47
N ASP A 99 -0.44 4.93 6.65
CA ASP A 99 -1.51 4.37 5.81
C ASP A 99 -1.40 4.88 4.36
N ALA A 100 -1.10 6.19 4.19
CA ALA A 100 -0.86 6.78 2.88
C ALA A 100 0.36 6.16 2.17
N TYR A 101 1.43 5.85 2.91
CA TYR A 101 2.63 5.19 2.41
C TYR A 101 2.38 3.80 1.85
N TYR A 102 1.45 3.07 2.48
CA TYR A 102 1.09 1.71 2.08
C TYR A 102 -0.07 1.65 1.09
N ALA A 103 -0.72 2.76 0.75
CA ALA A 103 -1.78 2.78 -0.26
C ALA A 103 -1.34 2.18 -1.61
N PRO A 104 -0.15 2.50 -2.17
CA PRO A 104 0.34 1.85 -3.38
C PRO A 104 0.52 0.33 -3.26
N VAL A 105 0.89 -0.18 -2.08
CA VAL A 105 1.02 -1.61 -1.83
C VAL A 105 -0.35 -2.28 -1.76
N CYS A 106 -1.31 -1.65 -1.08
CA CYS A 106 -2.69 -2.14 -1.05
C CYS A 106 -3.22 -2.30 -2.48
N MET A 107 -2.94 -1.35 -3.37
CA MET A 107 -3.37 -1.45 -4.77
C MET A 107 -2.68 -2.60 -5.50
N ARG A 108 -1.38 -2.82 -5.34
CA ARG A 108 -0.70 -4.00 -5.91
C ARG A 108 -1.31 -5.31 -5.43
N LEU A 109 -1.56 -5.44 -4.13
CA LEU A 109 -2.18 -6.66 -3.60
C LEU A 109 -3.58 -6.89 -4.21
N LYS A 110 -4.35 -5.83 -4.46
CA LYS A 110 -5.66 -5.90 -5.15
C LYS A 110 -5.53 -6.23 -6.63
N THR A 111 -4.73 -5.48 -7.39
CA THR A 111 -4.53 -5.66 -8.85
C THR A 111 -4.11 -7.08 -9.19
N TYR A 112 -3.19 -7.66 -8.42
CA TYR A 112 -2.66 -9.01 -8.67
C TYR A 112 -3.37 -10.09 -7.83
N HIS A 113 -4.44 -9.74 -7.10
CA HIS A 113 -5.20 -10.69 -6.27
C HIS A 113 -4.31 -11.56 -5.36
N LEU A 114 -3.24 -10.97 -4.79
CA LEU A 114 -2.33 -11.72 -3.93
C LEU A 114 -3.03 -12.10 -2.62
N PRO A 115 -2.87 -13.34 -2.14
CA PRO A 115 -3.63 -13.82 -0.99
C PRO A 115 -3.22 -13.10 0.29
N VAL A 116 -4.21 -12.56 1.01
CA VAL A 116 -4.03 -11.93 2.32
C VAL A 116 -5.16 -12.36 3.27
N PRO A 117 -4.91 -12.37 4.60
CA PRO A 117 -5.96 -12.67 5.57
C PRO A 117 -7.11 -11.65 5.56
N PRO A 118 -8.32 -12.02 6.02
CA PRO A 118 -9.48 -11.13 6.03
C PRO A 118 -9.27 -9.78 6.75
N VAL A 119 -8.52 -9.78 7.86
CA VAL A 119 -8.20 -8.53 8.60
C VAL A 119 -7.40 -7.55 7.75
N ILE A 120 -6.50 -8.07 6.92
CA ILE A 120 -5.67 -7.27 6.02
C ILE A 120 -6.47 -6.81 4.81
N ALA A 121 -7.29 -7.67 4.21
CA ALA A 121 -8.23 -7.27 3.17
C ALA A 121 -9.16 -6.14 3.65
N ALA A 122 -9.71 -6.23 4.85
CA ALA A 122 -10.56 -5.18 5.43
C ALA A 122 -9.79 -3.86 5.67
N TYR A 123 -8.50 -3.92 6.02
CA TYR A 123 -7.65 -2.73 6.09
C TYR A 123 -7.41 -2.13 4.70
N MET A 124 -7.11 -2.95 3.69
CA MET A 124 -6.91 -2.51 2.31
C MET A 124 -8.15 -1.82 1.73
N GLU A 125 -9.36 -2.32 2.03
CA GLU A 125 -10.60 -1.64 1.62
C GLU A 125 -10.77 -0.28 2.31
N ARG A 126 -10.42 -0.17 3.59
CA ARG A 126 -10.45 1.11 4.31
C ARG A 126 -9.46 2.12 3.72
N VAL A 127 -8.27 1.67 3.33
CA VAL A 127 -7.27 2.51 2.65
C VAL A 127 -7.78 2.94 1.28
N ALA A 128 -8.37 2.03 0.50
CA ALA A 128 -8.94 2.34 -0.81
C ALA A 128 -10.07 3.38 -0.72
N ALA A 129 -10.84 3.35 0.37
CA ALA A 129 -11.94 4.28 0.63
C ALA A 129 -11.50 5.65 1.17
N LEU A 130 -10.21 5.85 1.48
CA LEU A 130 -9.71 7.17 1.90
C LEU A 130 -9.97 8.19 0.76
N PRO A 131 -10.48 9.40 1.05
CA PRO A 131 -10.89 10.34 0.00
C PRO A 131 -9.81 10.63 -1.05
N GLY A 132 -8.54 10.79 -0.61
CA GLY A 132 -7.42 11.01 -1.52
C GLY A 132 -7.06 9.78 -2.37
N VAL A 133 -7.16 8.58 -1.79
CA VAL A 133 -6.88 7.32 -2.51
C VAL A 133 -8.00 7.02 -3.49
N ALA A 134 -9.26 7.18 -3.09
CA ALA A 134 -10.41 7.01 -3.96
C ALA A 134 -10.41 8.03 -5.12
N ALA A 135 -10.00 9.28 -4.87
CA ALA A 135 -9.82 10.28 -5.92
C ALA A 135 -8.72 9.88 -6.91
N TRP A 136 -7.55 9.49 -6.39
CA TRP A 136 -6.45 8.99 -7.21
C TRP A 136 -6.85 7.77 -8.07
N ILE A 137 -7.58 6.81 -7.50
CA ILE A 137 -8.08 5.64 -8.25
C ILE A 137 -9.02 6.08 -9.36
N ARG A 138 -9.99 6.95 -9.06
CA ARG A 138 -10.97 7.43 -10.04
C ARG A 138 -10.28 8.17 -11.19
N GLU A 139 -9.30 9.01 -10.88
CA GLU A 139 -8.55 9.78 -11.89
C GLU A 139 -7.69 8.84 -12.75
N ALA A 140 -6.97 7.89 -12.14
CA ALA A 140 -6.20 6.88 -12.87
C ALA A 140 -7.08 6.01 -13.79
N LEU A 141 -8.32 5.69 -13.39
CA LEU A 141 -9.27 4.98 -14.25
C LEU A 141 -9.85 5.84 -15.38
N ALA A 142 -9.85 7.17 -15.22
CA ALA A 142 -10.31 8.09 -16.24
C ALA A 142 -9.23 8.43 -17.28
N GLU A 143 -7.96 8.21 -16.94
CA GLU A 143 -6.84 8.36 -17.87
C GLU A 143 -7.08 7.53 -19.14
N GLN A 144 -6.79 8.15 -20.29
CA GLN A 144 -6.98 7.54 -21.61
C GLN A 144 -5.64 7.14 -22.25
N ASP A 145 -4.54 7.42 -21.58
CA ASP A 145 -3.19 7.16 -22.06
C ASP A 145 -2.85 5.68 -21.86
N PHE A 146 -2.62 4.97 -22.97
CA PHE A 146 -2.16 3.59 -22.96
C PHE A 146 -0.71 3.53 -23.47
N CYS A 147 0.22 3.29 -22.55
CA CYS A 147 1.63 3.13 -22.86
C CYS A 147 1.96 1.63 -23.03
N ALA A 148 1.84 1.11 -24.26
CA ALA A 148 2.04 -0.31 -24.54
C ALA A 148 3.40 -0.88 -24.05
N PHE A 149 4.44 -0.05 -23.96
CA PHE A 149 5.75 -0.47 -23.45
C PHE A 149 5.80 -0.63 -21.92
N GLU A 150 4.86 -0.03 -21.19
CA GLU A 150 4.74 -0.13 -19.72
C GLU A 150 3.83 -1.28 -19.29
N GLU A 151 2.99 -1.78 -20.20
CA GLU A 151 2.06 -2.90 -19.98
C GLU A 151 2.30 -4.08 -20.95
N PRO A 152 3.50 -4.71 -20.96
CA PRO A 152 3.82 -5.78 -21.91
C PRO A 152 2.98 -7.05 -21.75
N TYR A 153 2.19 -7.14 -20.66
CA TYR A 153 1.26 -8.22 -20.37
C TYR A 153 -0.16 -7.97 -20.94
N ARG A 154 -0.46 -6.79 -21.49
CA ARG A 154 -1.76 -6.45 -22.09
C ARG A 154 -1.66 -6.37 -23.61
N LEU A 155 -2.46 -7.17 -24.32
CA LEU A 155 -2.48 -7.18 -25.80
C LEU A 155 -3.30 -6.01 -26.39
N LYS A 156 -4.27 -5.51 -25.64
CA LYS A 156 -5.15 -4.35 -25.91
C LYS A 156 -5.60 -3.77 -24.56
N ARG A 157 -6.15 -2.55 -24.57
CA ARG A 157 -6.76 -1.94 -23.38
C ARG A 157 -7.93 -2.79 -22.86
#